data_AF-A0A511V0Y2-F1
#
_entry.id   AF-A0A511V0Y2-F1
#
_cell.length_a   1.000
_cell.length_b   1.000
_cell.length_c   1.000
_cell.angle_alpha   90.00
_cell.angle_beta   90.00
_cell.angle_gamma   90.00
#
_symmetry.space_group_name_H-M   'P 1'
#
loop_
_entity.id
_entity.type
_entity.pdbx_description
1 polymer ?
#
loop_
_entity_poly.entity_id
_entity_poly.type
_entity_poly.pdbx_seq_one_letter_code
_entity_poly.pdbx_strand_id
1 'polypeptide(L)'
;MNLFNLFQKTIVEMGMPILEHPIFYKAPVGIRFDIGGEDDVYIKKGLMRKLYPNPVYVNEAVERALAIFRAFPPKNWLLRIDLYSEQEIKKTVKALQLAFPLEKALNEYEVDGEKISHYELYWSLDEIDWSEETIIREIVLADLGGLNCLASAVYLLHPNEKILYHLYDDRGLDLVAKDKNKLYPLYERFNDWILDYDREQIDKTFKNKQETLELGNLLSFLNKLEEKNIYYQLNKIREEAMMVEIAIPGQRWEVEFLDDGSVDVEKFISDKDFYDESELEILLNQLIDEKL
;
A
#
# COMPACT_ATOMS: atom_id res chain seq x y z
N MET A 1 14.35 6.89 -25.18
CA MET A 1 15.11 7.15 -23.93
C MET A 1 15.71 5.82 -23.51
N ASN A 2 16.99 5.76 -23.17
CA ASN A 2 17.61 4.51 -22.71
C ASN A 2 17.06 4.13 -21.30
N LEU A 3 17.23 2.88 -20.88
CA LEU A 3 16.71 2.34 -19.63
C LEU A 3 17.29 3.05 -18.41
N PHE A 4 18.59 3.36 -18.43
CA PHE A 4 19.24 4.12 -17.36
C PHE A 4 18.56 5.48 -17.13
N ASN A 5 18.38 6.30 -18.17
CA ASN A 5 17.74 7.61 -18.05
C ASN A 5 16.26 7.47 -17.70
N LEU A 6 15.57 6.44 -18.19
CA LEU A 6 14.18 6.17 -17.83
C LEU A 6 14.05 5.88 -16.33
N PHE A 7 14.89 4.99 -15.81
CA PHE A 7 14.92 4.64 -14.39
C PHE A 7 15.19 5.88 -13.54
N GLN A 8 16.27 6.62 -13.81
CA GLN A 8 16.63 7.82 -13.05
C GLN A 8 15.53 8.88 -13.09
N LYS A 9 14.98 9.16 -14.29
CA LYS A 9 13.89 10.12 -14.44
C LYS A 9 12.66 9.71 -13.64
N THR A 10 12.28 8.43 -13.66
CA THR A 10 11.14 7.93 -12.89
C THR A 10 11.36 8.08 -11.39
N ILE A 11 12.56 7.74 -10.86
CA ILE A 11 12.90 7.92 -9.44
C ILE A 11 12.77 9.40 -9.03
N VAL A 12 13.28 10.33 -9.84
CA VAL A 12 13.11 11.78 -9.62
C VAL A 12 11.65 12.19 -9.66
N GLU A 13 10.87 11.69 -10.63
CA GLU A 13 9.43 11.98 -10.72
C GLU A 13 8.60 11.42 -9.56
N MET A 14 9.09 10.38 -8.88
CA MET A 14 8.54 9.83 -7.64
C MET A 14 8.88 10.67 -6.42
N GLY A 15 9.69 11.73 -6.58
CA GLY A 15 10.07 12.64 -5.49
C GLY A 15 11.37 12.27 -4.79
N MET A 16 12.12 11.29 -5.31
CA MET A 16 13.43 10.90 -4.79
C MET A 16 14.53 11.47 -5.71
N PRO A 17 15.34 12.46 -5.29
CA PRO A 17 16.37 13.06 -6.15
C PRO A 17 17.42 12.05 -6.65
N ILE A 18 17.71 11.07 -5.80
CA ILE A 18 18.58 9.93 -6.07
C ILE A 18 17.97 8.69 -5.40
N LEU A 19 18.36 7.50 -5.86
CA LEU A 19 18.03 6.25 -5.18
C LEU A 19 18.99 6.07 -3.99
N GLU A 20 18.49 6.24 -2.77
CA GLU A 20 19.29 6.17 -1.54
C GLU A 20 18.62 5.21 -0.55
N HIS A 21 19.43 4.42 0.15
CA HIS A 21 18.96 3.49 1.18
C HIS A 21 18.92 4.13 2.58
N PRO A 22 18.02 3.69 3.47
CA PRO A 22 16.89 2.79 3.19
C PRO A 22 15.77 3.50 2.41
N ILE A 23 15.30 2.89 1.31
CA ILE A 23 14.39 3.52 0.33
C ILE A 23 13.11 4.04 0.99
N PHE A 24 12.52 3.27 1.89
CA PHE A 24 11.29 3.66 2.60
C PHE A 24 11.37 5.06 3.23
N TYR A 25 12.49 5.44 3.85
CA TYR A 25 12.63 6.75 4.51
C TYR A 25 12.90 7.90 3.55
N LYS A 26 13.24 7.59 2.30
CA LYS A 26 13.61 8.57 1.27
C LYS A 26 12.46 8.83 0.30
N ALA A 27 11.53 7.89 0.17
CA ALA A 27 10.34 8.04 -0.65
C ALA A 27 9.26 8.88 0.05
N PRO A 28 8.52 9.73 -0.68
CA PRO A 28 7.40 10.49 -0.10
C PRO A 28 6.23 9.62 0.38
N VAL A 29 5.99 8.48 -0.28
CA VAL A 29 4.94 7.53 0.08
C VAL A 29 5.48 6.12 -0.06
N GLY A 30 5.36 5.33 1.01
CA GLY A 30 5.84 3.96 1.03
C GLY A 30 5.17 3.11 2.10
N ILE A 31 5.28 1.80 1.93
CA ILE A 31 4.94 0.78 2.92
C ILE A 31 6.17 -0.13 3.03
N ARG A 32 6.61 -0.40 4.26
CA ARG A 32 7.58 -1.46 4.53
C ARG A 32 6.84 -2.68 5.06
N PHE A 33 6.98 -3.79 4.36
CA PHE A 33 6.41 -5.07 4.75
C PHE A 33 7.45 -5.96 5.43
N ASP A 34 7.00 -6.69 6.45
CA ASP A 34 7.64 -7.89 6.98
C ASP A 34 7.01 -9.12 6.31
N ILE A 35 7.70 -9.63 5.29
CA ILE A 35 7.29 -10.80 4.51
C ILE A 35 7.82 -12.11 5.12
N GLY A 36 8.58 -12.08 6.22
CA GLY A 36 9.16 -13.29 6.80
C GLY A 36 8.09 -14.33 7.16
N GLY A 37 8.40 -15.62 6.98
CA GLY A 37 7.51 -16.69 7.44
C GLY A 37 7.45 -16.77 8.97
N GLU A 38 6.40 -17.41 9.50
CA GLU A 38 6.21 -17.51 10.96
C GLU A 38 7.04 -18.63 11.60
N ASP A 39 7.47 -19.60 10.80
CA ASP A 39 8.31 -20.72 11.24
C ASP A 39 9.78 -20.33 11.45
N ASP A 40 10.53 -21.21 12.12
CA ASP A 40 11.99 -21.07 12.23
C ASP A 40 12.65 -20.91 10.84
N VAL A 41 13.49 -19.88 10.69
CA VAL A 41 14.23 -19.61 9.45
C VAL A 41 15.09 -20.80 9.01
N TYR A 42 15.64 -21.55 9.97
CA TYR A 42 16.55 -22.66 9.71
C TYR A 42 16.09 -23.96 10.38
N ILE A 43 16.19 -25.06 9.64
CA ILE A 43 16.01 -26.42 10.17
C ILE A 43 17.33 -27.20 10.16
N LYS A 44 17.47 -28.12 11.11
CA LYS A 44 18.62 -29.03 11.18
C LYS A 44 18.33 -30.28 10.36
N LYS A 45 19.13 -30.57 9.32
CA LYS A 45 19.01 -31.80 8.51
C LYS A 45 20.28 -32.65 8.55
N GLY A 46 20.09 -33.95 8.32
CA GLY A 46 21.15 -34.96 8.26
C GLY A 46 21.77 -35.32 9.61
N LEU A 47 22.64 -36.33 9.60
CA LEU A 47 23.33 -36.84 10.79
C LEU A 47 24.15 -35.76 11.52
N MET A 48 24.75 -34.83 10.77
CA MET A 48 25.57 -33.74 11.31
C MET A 48 24.75 -32.52 11.79
N ARG A 49 23.41 -32.58 11.70
CA ARG A 49 22.50 -31.49 12.12
C ARG A 49 22.88 -30.11 11.54
N LYS A 50 23.36 -30.08 10.29
CA LYS A 50 23.70 -28.82 9.61
C LYS A 50 22.42 -28.00 9.41
N LEU A 51 22.55 -26.67 9.55
CA LEU A 51 21.46 -25.73 9.30
C LEU A 51 21.20 -25.61 7.81
N TYR A 52 19.94 -25.65 7.42
CA TYR A 52 19.44 -25.40 6.08
C TYR A 52 18.25 -24.46 6.17
N PRO A 53 18.06 -23.58 5.17
CA PRO A 53 16.85 -22.76 5.10
C PRO A 53 15.61 -23.64 5.21
N ASN A 54 14.69 -23.23 6.06
CA ASN A 54 13.44 -23.92 6.24
C ASN A 54 12.57 -23.68 4.99
N PRO A 55 12.22 -24.73 4.22
CA PRO A 55 11.41 -24.55 3.02
C PRO A 55 10.02 -23.99 3.32
N VAL A 56 9.48 -24.20 4.53
CA VAL A 56 8.17 -23.63 4.91
C VAL A 56 8.29 -22.11 5.02
N TYR A 57 9.22 -21.63 5.84
CA TYR A 57 9.54 -20.20 5.97
C TYR A 57 9.84 -19.54 4.61
N VAL A 58 10.73 -20.15 3.81
CA VAL A 58 11.11 -19.59 2.50
C VAL A 58 9.91 -19.51 1.56
N ASN A 59 9.08 -20.55 1.51
CA ASN A 59 7.90 -20.53 0.63
C ASN A 59 6.90 -19.47 1.08
N GLU A 60 6.68 -19.32 2.38
CA GLU A 60 5.79 -18.29 2.90
C GLU A 60 6.28 -16.88 2.54
N ALA A 61 7.58 -16.60 2.71
CA ALA A 61 8.16 -15.32 2.33
C ALA A 61 8.03 -15.03 0.83
N VAL A 62 8.28 -16.04 0.00
CA VAL A 62 8.09 -15.94 -1.45
C VAL A 62 6.63 -15.68 -1.82
N GLU A 63 5.67 -16.38 -1.20
CA GLU A 63 4.24 -16.18 -1.47
C GLU A 63 3.76 -14.79 -1.03
N ARG A 64 4.17 -14.29 0.14
CA ARG A 64 3.83 -12.93 0.61
C ARG A 64 4.39 -11.87 -0.35
N ALA A 65 5.65 -11.99 -0.73
CA ALA A 65 6.29 -11.11 -1.72
C ALA A 65 5.57 -11.15 -3.09
N LEU A 66 5.29 -12.34 -3.62
CA LEU A 66 4.56 -12.51 -4.88
C LEU A 66 3.14 -11.95 -4.81
N ALA A 67 2.42 -12.13 -3.70
CA ALA A 67 1.08 -11.61 -3.51
C ALA A 67 1.05 -10.07 -3.61
N ILE A 68 2.06 -9.39 -3.05
CA ILE A 68 2.22 -7.95 -3.14
C ILE A 68 2.59 -7.53 -4.56
N PHE A 69 3.56 -8.20 -5.19
CA PHE A 69 4.00 -7.88 -6.55
C PHE A 69 2.86 -8.05 -7.59
N ARG A 70 2.12 -9.15 -7.52
CA ARG A 70 1.01 -9.50 -8.42
C ARG A 70 -0.23 -8.62 -8.25
N ALA A 71 -0.27 -7.74 -7.24
CA ALA A 71 -1.33 -6.74 -7.10
C ALA A 71 -1.23 -5.62 -8.16
N PHE A 72 -0.11 -5.55 -8.90
CA PHE A 72 0.17 -4.57 -9.93
C PHE A 72 0.09 -5.15 -11.35
N PRO A 73 0.05 -4.30 -12.40
CA PRO A 73 0.05 -4.78 -13.77
C PRO A 73 1.25 -5.70 -14.07
N PRO A 74 1.08 -6.77 -14.87
CA PRO A 74 2.14 -7.76 -15.11
C PRO A 74 3.19 -7.33 -16.15
N LYS A 75 3.10 -6.10 -16.69
CA LYS A 75 3.91 -5.61 -17.82
C LYS A 75 4.47 -4.23 -17.56
N ASN A 76 5.43 -3.80 -18.37
CA ASN A 76 6.12 -2.51 -18.29
C ASN A 76 7.01 -2.36 -17.06
N TRP A 77 7.54 -3.46 -16.52
CA TRP A 77 8.50 -3.41 -15.43
C TRP A 77 9.92 -3.26 -15.96
N LEU A 78 10.70 -2.43 -15.29
CA LEU A 78 12.15 -2.37 -15.42
C LEU A 78 12.79 -3.11 -14.26
N LEU A 79 13.79 -3.92 -14.56
CA LEU A 79 14.63 -4.55 -13.57
C LEU A 79 15.98 -3.84 -13.56
N ARG A 80 16.42 -3.39 -12.40
CA ARG A 80 17.80 -2.97 -12.13
C ARG A 80 18.43 -3.89 -11.10
N ILE A 81 19.67 -4.32 -11.35
CA ILE A 81 20.48 -5.07 -10.37
C ILE A 81 21.85 -4.40 -10.25
N ASP A 82 22.26 -4.11 -9.02
CA ASP A 82 23.56 -3.50 -8.69
C ASP A 82 24.56 -4.57 -8.24
N LEU A 83 25.70 -4.71 -8.93
CA LEU A 83 26.72 -5.74 -8.63
C LEU A 83 28.13 -5.16 -8.57
N TYR A 84 28.96 -5.63 -7.64
CA TYR A 84 30.30 -5.08 -7.41
C TYR A 84 31.40 -5.76 -8.23
N SER A 85 31.10 -6.88 -8.91
CA SER A 85 32.09 -7.57 -9.74
C SER A 85 31.50 -8.12 -11.06
N GLU A 86 32.31 -8.12 -12.12
CA GLU A 86 31.90 -8.73 -13.41
C GLU A 86 31.68 -10.25 -13.30
N GLN A 87 32.32 -10.91 -12.34
CA GLN A 87 32.15 -12.35 -12.12
C GLN A 87 30.75 -12.68 -11.59
N GLU A 88 30.17 -11.79 -10.77
CA GLU A 88 28.81 -11.94 -10.25
C GLU A 88 27.78 -11.81 -11.38
N ILE A 89 27.99 -10.92 -12.36
CA ILE A 89 27.05 -10.72 -13.48
C ILE A 89 26.66 -12.04 -14.14
N LYS A 90 27.64 -12.89 -14.49
CA LYS A 90 27.36 -14.18 -15.14
C LYS A 90 26.66 -15.17 -14.20
N LYS A 91 27.00 -15.16 -12.91
CA LYS A 91 26.36 -16.03 -11.91
C LYS A 91 24.92 -15.61 -11.69
N THR A 92 24.66 -14.31 -11.54
CA THR A 92 23.34 -13.71 -11.36
C THR A 92 22.44 -13.99 -12.56
N VAL A 93 22.89 -13.67 -13.78
CA VAL A 93 22.11 -13.93 -15.01
C VAL A 93 21.74 -15.42 -15.12
N LYS A 94 22.66 -16.32 -14.78
CA LYS A 94 22.40 -17.76 -14.77
C LYS A 94 21.42 -18.20 -13.67
N ALA A 95 21.59 -17.71 -12.45
CA ALA A 95 20.73 -18.07 -11.31
C ALA A 95 19.29 -17.58 -11.53
N LEU A 96 19.14 -16.35 -11.99
CA LEU A 96 17.85 -15.72 -12.30
C LEU A 96 17.24 -16.18 -13.63
N GLN A 97 17.99 -16.96 -14.43
CA GLN A 97 17.57 -17.46 -15.75
C GLN A 97 17.19 -16.33 -16.73
N LEU A 98 17.92 -15.22 -16.67
CA LEU A 98 17.69 -14.05 -17.52
C LEU A 98 18.57 -14.09 -18.76
N ALA A 99 18.20 -13.31 -19.78
CA ALA A 99 19.15 -12.87 -20.79
C ALA A 99 20.19 -11.90 -20.17
N PHE A 100 21.29 -11.64 -20.87
CA PHE A 100 22.22 -10.57 -20.46
C PHE A 100 21.51 -9.21 -20.44
N PRO A 101 21.94 -8.26 -19.59
CA PRO A 101 21.31 -6.95 -19.47
C PRO A 101 21.35 -6.19 -20.78
N LEU A 102 20.26 -5.46 -21.05
CA LEU A 102 20.13 -4.60 -22.22
C LEU A 102 21.05 -3.37 -22.11
N GLU A 103 21.23 -2.86 -20.90
CA GLU A 103 22.15 -1.77 -20.60
C GLU A 103 22.99 -2.07 -19.35
N LYS A 104 24.25 -1.61 -19.37
CA LYS A 104 25.19 -1.69 -18.25
C LYS A 104 25.84 -0.33 -18.05
N ALA A 105 25.80 0.20 -16.83
CA ALA A 105 26.54 1.38 -16.42
C ALA A 105 27.52 1.03 -15.30
N LEU A 106 28.68 1.69 -15.27
CA LEU A 106 29.60 1.65 -14.13
C LEU A 106 29.42 2.93 -13.34
N ASN A 107 29.07 2.80 -12.07
CA ASN A 107 28.91 3.92 -11.16
C ASN A 107 30.05 3.92 -10.13
N GLU A 108 30.62 5.09 -9.88
CA GLU A 108 31.77 5.29 -8.99
C GLU A 108 31.47 6.45 -8.05
N TYR A 109 31.65 6.22 -6.76
CA TYR A 109 31.49 7.23 -5.72
C TYR A 109 32.47 7.00 -4.57
N GLU A 110 32.55 7.96 -3.66
CA GLU A 110 33.45 7.92 -2.53
C GLU A 110 32.64 7.84 -1.24
N VAL A 111 32.96 6.89 -0.36
CA VAL A 111 32.40 6.76 0.98
C VAL A 111 33.55 6.69 1.96
N ASP A 112 33.58 7.61 2.93
CA ASP A 112 34.62 7.67 3.97
C ASP A 112 36.07 7.66 3.42
N GLY A 113 36.28 8.23 2.23
CA GLY A 113 37.59 8.29 1.57
C GLY A 113 37.94 7.04 0.73
N GLU A 114 37.07 6.04 0.69
CA GLU A 114 37.22 4.85 -0.15
C GLU A 114 36.41 4.98 -1.44
N LYS A 115 37.07 4.72 -2.57
CA LYS A 115 36.38 4.65 -3.87
C LYS A 115 35.63 3.33 -3.97
N ILE A 116 34.32 3.43 -4.06
CA ILE A 116 33.42 2.32 -4.29
C ILE A 116 32.94 2.40 -5.74
N SER A 117 32.95 1.26 -6.42
CA SER A 117 32.36 1.13 -7.75
C SER A 117 31.45 -0.08 -7.84
N HIS A 118 30.36 0.05 -8.59
CA HIS A 118 29.44 -1.05 -8.89
C HIS A 118 28.88 -0.89 -10.30
N TYR A 119 28.47 -2.02 -10.87
CA TYR A 119 27.74 -2.10 -12.11
C TYR A 119 26.25 -1.99 -11.84
N GLU A 120 25.59 -1.07 -12.53
CA GLU A 120 24.13 -1.02 -12.62
C GLU A 120 23.70 -1.73 -13.90
N LEU A 121 22.95 -2.82 -13.77
CA LEU A 121 22.49 -3.65 -14.89
C LEU A 121 21.00 -3.45 -15.11
N TYR A 122 20.56 -3.22 -16.35
CA TYR A 122 19.18 -2.88 -16.66
C TYR A 122 18.55 -3.83 -17.67
N TRP A 123 17.30 -4.19 -17.40
CA TRP A 123 16.43 -4.93 -18.31
C TRP A 123 15.05 -4.26 -18.42
N SER A 124 14.46 -4.36 -19.61
CA SER A 124 13.03 -4.21 -19.83
C SER A 124 12.41 -5.60 -19.74
N LEU A 125 11.54 -5.84 -18.77
CA LEU A 125 10.97 -7.18 -18.55
C LEU A 125 9.96 -7.58 -19.63
N ASP A 126 9.51 -6.64 -20.47
CA ASP A 126 8.68 -6.93 -21.64
C ASP A 126 9.48 -7.48 -22.83
N GLU A 127 10.82 -7.35 -22.81
CA GLU A 127 11.71 -7.72 -23.92
C GLU A 127 12.45 -9.04 -23.69
N ILE A 128 12.26 -9.68 -22.54
CA ILE A 128 12.94 -10.92 -22.16
C ILE A 128 11.97 -11.94 -21.58
N ASP A 129 12.33 -13.21 -21.67
CA ASP A 129 11.70 -14.24 -20.84
C ASP A 129 12.23 -14.13 -19.41
N TRP A 130 11.33 -14.18 -18.43
CA TRP A 130 11.66 -14.11 -17.02
C TRP A 130 10.59 -14.80 -16.16
N SER A 131 10.92 -15.06 -14.90
CA SER A 131 10.01 -15.65 -13.91
C SER A 131 10.05 -14.82 -12.64
N GLU A 132 8.92 -14.22 -12.27
CA GLU A 132 8.75 -13.49 -11.01
C GLU A 132 9.06 -14.38 -9.80
N GLU A 133 8.64 -15.65 -9.83
CA GLU A 133 8.92 -16.59 -8.75
C GLU A 133 10.43 -16.85 -8.63
N THR A 134 11.13 -17.05 -9.75
CA THR A 134 12.58 -17.28 -9.74
C THR A 134 13.31 -16.07 -9.16
N ILE A 135 12.99 -14.86 -9.62
CA ILE A 135 13.65 -13.65 -9.13
C ILE A 135 13.40 -13.44 -7.64
N ILE A 136 12.12 -13.46 -7.22
CA ILE A 136 11.75 -13.23 -5.82
C ILE A 136 12.35 -14.30 -4.90
N ARG A 137 12.31 -15.58 -5.31
CA ARG A 137 12.88 -16.68 -4.52
C ARG A 137 14.39 -16.56 -4.35
N GLU A 138 15.12 -16.19 -5.40
CA GLU A 138 16.58 -16.02 -5.31
C GLU A 138 16.97 -14.82 -4.44
N ILE A 139 16.14 -13.77 -4.38
CA ILE A 139 16.34 -12.65 -3.44
C ILE A 139 16.10 -13.11 -1.99
N VAL A 140 14.98 -13.80 -1.72
CA VAL A 140 14.69 -14.36 -0.37
C VAL A 140 15.81 -15.29 0.08
N LEU A 141 16.35 -16.11 -0.84
CA LEU A 141 17.46 -17.01 -0.51
C LEU A 141 18.81 -16.29 -0.36
N ALA A 142 18.95 -15.04 -0.80
CA ALA A 142 20.24 -14.33 -0.83
C ALA A 142 20.88 -14.25 0.57
N ASP A 143 20.08 -14.02 1.62
CA ASP A 143 20.56 -13.96 3.01
C ASP A 143 20.49 -15.32 3.75
N LEU A 144 19.98 -16.34 3.08
CA LEU A 144 19.81 -17.71 3.60
C LEU A 144 20.81 -18.70 2.97
N GLY A 145 21.94 -18.21 2.45
CA GLY A 145 22.99 -19.01 1.84
C GLY A 145 22.84 -19.26 0.34
N GLY A 146 21.98 -18.48 -0.33
CA GLY A 146 21.86 -18.39 -1.78
C GLY A 146 22.89 -17.44 -2.39
N LEU A 147 22.48 -16.68 -3.39
CA LEU A 147 23.38 -15.74 -4.08
C LEU A 147 23.40 -14.38 -3.34
N ASN A 148 24.28 -14.24 -2.35
CA ASN A 148 24.35 -13.07 -1.47
C ASN A 148 24.45 -11.72 -2.19
N CYS A 149 25.00 -11.65 -3.41
CA CYS A 149 25.08 -10.39 -4.15
C CYS A 149 23.72 -9.85 -4.63
N LEU A 150 22.63 -10.60 -4.43
CA LEU A 150 21.26 -10.13 -4.68
C LEU A 150 20.65 -9.40 -3.48
N ALA A 151 21.18 -9.61 -2.27
CA ALA A 151 20.65 -8.96 -1.07
C ALA A 151 20.79 -7.44 -1.20
N SER A 152 19.67 -6.72 -1.02
CA SER A 152 19.56 -5.26 -1.19
C SER A 152 19.94 -4.71 -2.57
N ALA A 153 20.12 -5.57 -3.59
CA ALA A 153 20.69 -5.18 -4.88
C ALA A 153 19.67 -5.09 -6.03
N VAL A 154 18.44 -5.57 -5.83
CA VAL A 154 17.44 -5.74 -6.89
C VAL A 154 16.31 -4.72 -6.78
N TYR A 155 15.99 -4.07 -7.90
CA TYR A 155 14.94 -3.06 -7.98
C TYR A 155 14.01 -3.35 -9.15
N LEU A 156 12.71 -3.50 -8.85
CA LEU A 156 11.67 -3.61 -9.85
C LEU A 156 10.91 -2.28 -9.91
N LEU A 157 11.04 -1.55 -11.00
CA LEU A 157 10.46 -0.22 -11.18
C LEU A 157 9.40 -0.25 -12.28
N HIS A 158 8.18 0.19 -11.98
CA HIS A 158 7.13 0.39 -12.97
C HIS A 158 7.07 1.88 -13.36
N PRO A 159 7.68 2.32 -14.49
CA PRO A 159 7.76 3.74 -14.87
C PRO A 159 6.42 4.45 -15.05
N ASN A 160 5.40 3.78 -15.61
CA ASN A 160 4.10 4.41 -15.85
C ASN A 160 3.30 4.61 -14.54
N GLU A 161 3.23 3.57 -13.71
CA GLU A 161 2.54 3.62 -12.41
C GLU A 161 3.36 4.33 -11.33
N LYS A 162 4.66 4.53 -11.56
CA LYS A 162 5.61 5.19 -10.66
C LYS A 162 5.66 4.49 -9.31
N ILE A 163 5.92 3.18 -9.38
CA ILE A 163 6.01 2.25 -8.27
C ILE A 163 7.39 1.61 -8.30
N LEU A 164 8.05 1.57 -7.16
CA LEU A 164 9.29 0.85 -6.95
C LEU A 164 9.03 -0.25 -5.92
N TYR A 165 9.25 -1.49 -6.35
CA TYR A 165 9.21 -2.69 -5.54
C TYR A 165 10.66 -3.11 -5.24
N HIS A 166 11.06 -3.03 -3.97
CA HIS A 166 12.42 -3.33 -3.54
C HIS A 166 12.41 -4.36 -2.41
N LEU A 167 12.52 -5.62 -2.80
CA LEU A 167 12.74 -6.75 -1.90
C LEU A 167 14.24 -6.85 -1.62
N TYR A 168 14.66 -6.70 -0.35
CA TYR A 168 16.07 -6.68 0.00
C TYR A 168 16.60 -7.98 0.61
N ASP A 169 15.78 -8.71 1.36
CA ASP A 169 16.16 -9.98 1.96
C ASP A 169 14.94 -10.93 2.13
N ASP A 170 15.04 -11.90 3.03
CA ASP A 170 14.00 -12.89 3.33
C ASP A 170 12.84 -12.35 4.18
N ARG A 171 12.96 -11.14 4.73
CA ARG A 171 11.98 -10.52 5.63
C ARG A 171 11.47 -9.20 5.10
N GLY A 172 12.28 -8.45 4.37
CA GLY A 172 12.05 -7.05 4.20
C GLY A 172 11.76 -6.64 2.76
N LEU A 173 10.65 -5.93 2.59
CA LEU A 173 10.19 -5.41 1.32
C LEU A 173 9.74 -3.95 1.45
N ASP A 174 10.45 -3.06 0.76
CA ASP A 174 10.05 -1.66 0.61
C ASP A 174 9.22 -1.51 -0.67
N LEU A 175 7.97 -1.07 -0.53
CA LEU A 175 7.09 -0.74 -1.65
C LEU A 175 6.78 0.75 -1.62
N VAL A 176 7.28 1.49 -2.61
CA VAL A 176 7.15 2.95 -2.64
C VAL A 176 6.51 3.43 -3.94
N ALA A 177 5.77 4.53 -3.88
CA ALA A 177 5.04 5.06 -5.03
C ALA A 177 4.98 6.59 -5.04
N LYS A 178 4.75 7.18 -6.22
CA LYS A 178 4.40 8.60 -6.31
C LYS A 178 3.01 8.90 -5.75
N ASP A 179 2.04 8.03 -6.08
CA ASP A 179 0.63 8.22 -5.72
C ASP A 179 0.23 7.25 -4.60
N LYS A 180 -0.10 7.82 -3.44
CA LYS A 180 -0.63 7.10 -2.29
C LYS A 180 -1.81 6.18 -2.63
N ASN A 181 -2.68 6.59 -3.55
CA ASN A 181 -3.86 5.79 -3.92
C ASN A 181 -3.50 4.43 -4.51
N LYS A 182 -2.31 4.30 -5.11
CA LYS A 182 -1.83 3.04 -5.68
C LYS A 182 -1.45 2.04 -4.60
N LEU A 183 -1.01 2.53 -3.43
CA LEU A 183 -0.61 1.69 -2.30
C LEU A 183 -1.73 1.47 -1.28
N TYR A 184 -2.75 2.33 -1.24
CA TYR A 184 -3.83 2.25 -0.26
C TYR A 184 -4.55 0.88 -0.24
N PRO A 185 -4.95 0.27 -1.38
CA PRO A 185 -5.57 -1.05 -1.35
C PRO A 185 -4.67 -2.16 -0.79
N LEU A 186 -3.35 -2.02 -0.96
CA LEU A 186 -2.37 -2.97 -0.43
C LEU A 186 -2.14 -2.74 1.08
N TYR A 187 -2.15 -1.48 1.53
CA TYR A 187 -2.12 -1.12 2.94
C TYR A 187 -3.30 -1.75 3.71
N GLU A 188 -4.50 -1.72 3.14
CA GLU A 188 -5.68 -2.35 3.75
C GLU A 188 -5.59 -3.88 3.67
N ARG A 189 -5.30 -4.42 2.49
CA ARG A 189 -5.32 -5.87 2.25
C ARG A 189 -4.23 -6.63 2.99
N PHE A 190 -3.04 -6.05 3.13
CA PHE A 190 -1.86 -6.70 3.68
C PHE A 190 -1.39 -6.01 4.99
N ASN A 191 -2.33 -5.44 5.74
CA ASN A 191 -2.03 -4.66 6.95
C ASN A 191 -1.25 -5.45 8.02
N ASP A 192 -1.55 -6.75 8.13
CA ASP A 192 -0.90 -7.68 9.06
C ASP A 192 0.57 -7.93 8.72
N TRP A 193 0.97 -7.69 7.47
CA TRP A 193 2.35 -7.85 7.00
C TRP A 193 3.13 -6.55 7.05
N ILE A 194 2.56 -5.45 7.54
CA ILE A 194 3.29 -4.19 7.70
C ILE A 194 4.26 -4.32 8.87
N LEU A 195 5.51 -3.89 8.68
CA LEU A 195 6.51 -3.94 9.73
C LEU A 195 6.10 -3.01 10.90
N ASP A 196 5.90 -3.60 12.08
CA ASP A 196 5.41 -2.87 13.26
C ASP A 196 6.28 -1.67 13.66
N TYR A 197 7.58 -1.75 13.45
CA TYR A 197 8.52 -0.67 13.74
C TYR A 197 8.18 0.63 12.99
N ASP A 198 7.76 0.53 11.72
CA ASP A 198 7.43 1.67 10.87
C ASP A 198 5.89 1.94 10.79
N ARG A 199 5.07 1.14 11.52
CA ARG A 199 3.61 1.17 11.43
C ARG A 199 3.01 2.54 11.75
N GLU A 200 3.48 3.24 12.78
CA GLU A 200 2.94 4.55 13.14
C GLU A 200 3.13 5.57 12.00
N GLN A 201 4.28 5.55 11.33
CA GLN A 201 4.57 6.43 10.19
C GLN A 201 3.70 6.07 8.98
N ILE A 202 3.51 4.78 8.71
CA ILE A 202 2.67 4.28 7.63
C ILE A 202 1.21 4.65 7.90
N ASP A 203 0.70 4.43 9.10
CA ASP A 203 -0.67 4.77 9.51
C ASP A 203 -0.97 6.26 9.34
N LYS A 204 -0.05 7.15 9.76
CA LYS A 204 -0.18 8.60 9.52
C LYS A 204 -0.29 8.92 8.03
N THR A 205 0.45 8.19 7.21
CA THR A 205 0.38 8.34 5.75
C THR A 205 -0.96 7.84 5.22
N PHE A 206 -1.48 6.70 5.67
CA PHE A 206 -2.59 5.98 5.05
C PHE A 206 -3.97 6.20 5.69
N LYS A 207 -4.11 6.12 7.01
CA LYS A 207 -5.41 6.22 7.73
C LYS A 207 -6.12 7.56 7.54
N ASN A 208 -5.37 8.65 7.36
CA ASN A 208 -5.93 10.00 7.24
C ASN A 208 -6.91 10.21 6.07
N LYS A 209 -6.99 9.30 5.09
CA LYS A 209 -7.79 9.53 3.85
C LYS A 209 -9.26 9.14 3.98
N GLN A 210 -9.59 8.18 4.84
CA GLN A 210 -10.97 7.76 5.06
C GLN A 210 -11.75 8.89 5.75
N GLU A 211 -11.18 9.45 6.83
CA GLU A 211 -11.70 10.62 7.54
C GLU A 211 -11.86 11.88 6.66
N THR A 212 -10.91 12.12 5.73
CA THR A 212 -11.04 13.28 4.81
C THR A 212 -12.06 13.06 3.69
N LEU A 213 -12.27 11.82 3.26
CA LEU A 213 -13.29 11.49 2.25
C LEU A 213 -14.69 11.62 2.85
N GLU A 214 -14.88 11.17 4.09
CA GLU A 214 -16.13 11.26 4.85
C GLU A 214 -16.54 12.71 5.13
N LEU A 215 -15.60 13.53 5.61
CA LEU A 215 -15.84 14.96 5.77
C LEU A 215 -16.14 15.65 4.42
N GLY A 216 -15.44 15.25 3.36
CA GLY A 216 -15.68 15.75 2.01
C GLY A 216 -17.09 15.41 1.48
N ASN A 217 -17.59 14.21 1.77
CA ASN A 217 -18.92 13.77 1.38
C ASN A 217 -20.01 14.57 2.11
N LEU A 218 -19.87 14.73 3.43
CA LEU A 218 -20.77 15.57 4.21
C LEU A 218 -20.78 17.01 3.69
N LEU A 219 -19.62 17.65 3.54
CA LEU A 219 -19.53 19.03 3.05
C LEU A 219 -20.13 19.17 1.64
N SER A 220 -19.88 18.20 0.75
CA SER A 220 -20.51 18.19 -0.59
C SER A 220 -22.03 18.11 -0.52
N PHE A 221 -22.57 17.33 0.42
CA PHE A 221 -24.01 17.23 0.64
C PHE A 221 -24.60 18.55 1.17
N LEU A 222 -23.97 19.17 2.17
CA LEU A 222 -24.41 20.46 2.72
C LEU A 222 -24.39 21.56 1.64
N ASN A 223 -23.33 21.64 0.85
CA ASN A 223 -23.24 22.61 -0.26
C ASN A 223 -24.40 22.44 -1.26
N LYS A 224 -24.83 21.20 -1.56
CA LYS A 224 -25.99 20.95 -2.44
C LYS A 224 -27.31 21.41 -1.83
N LEU A 225 -27.46 21.36 -0.50
CA LEU A 225 -28.63 21.89 0.19
C LEU A 225 -28.65 23.42 0.11
N GLU A 226 -27.49 24.05 0.34
CA GLU A 226 -27.32 25.51 0.24
C GLU A 226 -27.58 26.03 -1.18
N GLU A 227 -27.03 25.38 -2.20
CA GLU A 227 -27.30 25.70 -3.61
C GLU A 227 -28.81 25.69 -3.95
N LYS A 228 -29.58 24.86 -3.24
CA LYS A 228 -31.03 24.74 -3.41
C LYS A 228 -31.84 25.58 -2.43
N ASN A 229 -31.19 26.37 -1.57
CA ASN A 229 -31.80 27.12 -0.48
C ASN A 229 -32.68 26.24 0.43
N ILE A 230 -32.25 24.99 0.67
CA ILE A 230 -32.93 24.07 1.58
C ILE A 230 -32.38 24.29 2.98
N TYR A 231 -33.27 24.50 3.95
CA TYR A 231 -32.90 24.64 5.35
C TYR A 231 -32.44 23.31 5.92
N TYR A 232 -31.33 23.34 6.68
CA TYR A 232 -30.82 22.20 7.41
C TYR A 232 -30.23 22.62 8.76
N GLN A 233 -30.13 21.67 9.68
CA GLN A 233 -29.38 21.78 10.93
C GLN A 233 -28.46 20.57 11.10
N LEU A 234 -27.31 20.79 11.74
CA LEU A 234 -26.39 19.71 12.12
C LEU A 234 -26.63 19.34 13.58
N ASN A 235 -26.79 18.05 13.83
CA ASN A 235 -26.99 17.48 15.16
C ASN A 235 -26.02 16.30 15.40
N LYS A 236 -25.73 16.03 16.68
CA LYS A 236 -24.95 14.85 17.12
C LYS A 236 -25.79 14.07 18.14
N ILE A 237 -26.41 12.99 17.69
CA ILE A 237 -27.33 12.16 18.50
C ILE A 237 -26.67 10.84 18.94
N ARG A 238 -25.74 10.32 18.14
CA ARG A 238 -24.92 9.14 18.46
C ARG A 238 -23.43 9.48 18.46
N GLU A 239 -22.62 8.64 19.08
CA GLU A 239 -21.17 8.89 19.20
C GLU A 239 -20.50 8.79 17.82
N GLU A 240 -20.94 7.82 17.05
CA GLU A 240 -20.45 7.35 15.75
C GLU A 240 -21.07 8.05 14.53
N ALA A 241 -21.96 9.03 14.71
CA ALA A 241 -22.67 9.67 13.59
C ALA A 241 -22.79 11.19 13.70
N MET A 242 -22.80 11.85 12.54
CA MET A 242 -23.26 13.24 12.38
C MET A 242 -24.57 13.26 11.61
N MET A 243 -25.61 13.84 12.21
CA MET A 243 -26.93 13.93 11.60
C MET A 243 -27.12 15.29 10.92
N VAL A 244 -27.61 15.26 9.68
CA VAL A 244 -28.16 16.40 8.97
C VAL A 244 -29.68 16.31 9.02
N GLU A 245 -30.31 17.19 9.80
CA GLU A 245 -31.75 17.31 9.85
C GLU A 245 -32.22 18.33 8.79
N ILE A 246 -33.12 17.91 7.90
CA ILE A 246 -33.54 18.69 6.73
C ILE A 246 -35.05 18.87 6.80
N ALA A 247 -35.49 20.13 6.75
CA ALA A 247 -36.92 20.47 6.75
C ALA A 247 -37.34 20.94 5.36
N ILE A 248 -38.28 20.22 4.75
CA ILE A 248 -38.93 20.60 3.49
C ILE A 248 -40.46 20.61 3.67
N PRO A 249 -41.24 21.28 2.80
CA PRO A 249 -42.70 21.32 2.97
C PRO A 249 -43.33 19.93 3.10
N GLY A 250 -43.94 19.67 4.25
CA GLY A 250 -44.63 18.42 4.57
C GLY A 250 -43.72 17.23 4.87
N GLN A 251 -42.38 17.40 4.94
CA GLN A 251 -41.47 16.32 5.29
C GLN A 251 -40.29 16.82 6.15
N ARG A 252 -39.84 15.95 7.05
CA ARG A 252 -38.60 16.11 7.80
C ARG A 252 -37.72 14.91 7.51
N TRP A 253 -36.48 15.13 7.13
CA TRP A 253 -35.54 14.07 6.79
C TRP A 253 -34.40 14.11 7.79
N GLU A 254 -34.00 12.95 8.27
CA GLU A 254 -32.81 12.76 9.10
C GLU A 254 -31.81 11.95 8.28
N VAL A 255 -30.67 12.54 7.97
CA VAL A 255 -29.59 11.91 7.20
C VAL A 255 -28.38 11.77 8.11
N GLU A 256 -28.04 10.55 8.50
CA GLU A 256 -26.91 10.25 9.38
C GLU A 256 -25.70 9.82 8.56
N PHE A 257 -24.56 10.50 8.75
CA PHE A 257 -23.26 10.13 8.20
C PHE A 257 -22.46 9.42 9.31
N LEU A 258 -22.19 8.12 9.11
CA LEU A 258 -21.49 7.27 10.08
C LEU A 258 -19.96 7.32 9.89
N ASP A 259 -19.21 6.96 10.93
CA ASP A 259 -17.74 6.92 10.95
C ASP A 259 -17.12 5.78 10.13
N ASP A 260 -17.93 4.81 9.70
CA ASP A 260 -17.54 3.77 8.74
C ASP A 260 -17.76 4.19 7.27
N GLY A 261 -18.26 5.41 7.06
CA GLY A 261 -18.54 6.00 5.76
C GLY A 261 -19.92 5.65 5.16
N SER A 262 -20.75 4.87 5.86
CA SER A 262 -22.13 4.61 5.46
C SER A 262 -23.07 5.81 5.74
N VAL A 263 -24.23 5.82 5.09
CA VAL A 263 -25.24 6.89 5.23
C VAL A 263 -26.62 6.27 5.43
N ASP A 264 -27.23 6.59 6.57
CA ASP A 264 -28.61 6.22 6.87
C ASP A 264 -29.56 7.40 6.62
N VAL A 265 -30.76 7.11 6.09
CA VAL A 265 -31.75 8.13 5.74
C VAL A 265 -33.12 7.72 6.27
N GLU A 266 -33.65 8.51 7.20
CA GLU A 266 -35.03 8.41 7.68
C GLU A 266 -35.88 9.58 7.18
N LYS A 267 -37.15 9.31 6.88
CA LYS A 267 -38.10 10.30 6.37
C LYS A 267 -39.39 10.28 7.17
N PHE A 268 -39.70 11.42 7.76
CA PHE A 268 -40.97 11.70 8.41
C PHE A 268 -41.85 12.48 7.43
N ILE A 269 -43.01 11.94 7.11
CA ILE A 269 -43.94 12.53 6.13
C ILE A 269 -45.19 12.98 6.88
N SER A 270 -45.60 14.23 6.70
CA SER A 270 -46.86 14.74 7.24
C SER A 270 -48.04 13.96 6.63
N ASP A 271 -48.98 13.59 7.47
CA ASP A 271 -50.29 13.05 7.10
C ASP A 271 -51.21 14.07 6.39
N LYS A 272 -50.78 15.34 6.33
CA LYS A 272 -51.44 16.50 5.71
C LYS A 272 -52.70 16.97 6.44
N ASP A 273 -52.93 16.50 7.66
CA ASP A 273 -54.07 16.90 8.47
C ASP A 273 -53.67 17.91 9.54
N PHE A 274 -54.66 18.66 10.01
CA PHE A 274 -54.53 19.58 11.14
C PHE A 274 -55.44 19.09 12.25
N TYR A 275 -54.87 18.89 13.42
CA TYR A 275 -55.59 18.38 14.57
C TYR A 275 -55.79 19.47 15.62
N ASP A 276 -56.84 19.32 16.42
CA ASP A 276 -57.11 20.21 17.54
C ASP A 276 -56.42 19.75 18.83
N GLU A 277 -56.70 20.45 19.94
CA GLU A 277 -56.05 20.20 21.23
C GLU A 277 -56.31 18.78 21.80
N SER A 278 -57.31 18.05 21.29
CA SER A 278 -57.64 16.70 21.78
C SER A 278 -56.52 15.67 21.48
N GLU A 279 -55.72 15.88 20.44
CA GLU A 279 -54.58 15.01 20.13
C GLU A 279 -53.45 15.09 21.16
N LEU A 280 -53.39 16.16 21.96
CA LEU A 280 -52.38 16.28 23.02
C LEU A 280 -52.57 15.21 24.10
N GLU A 281 -53.82 14.87 24.45
CA GLU A 281 -54.11 13.78 25.38
C GLU A 281 -53.75 12.41 24.78
N ILE A 282 -54.00 12.22 23.48
CA ILE A 282 -53.64 10.99 22.77
C ILE A 282 -52.12 10.78 22.78
N LEU A 283 -51.34 11.81 22.44
CA LEU A 283 -49.87 11.77 22.46
C LEU A 283 -49.33 11.39 23.85
N LEU A 284 -49.86 12.01 24.91
CA LEU A 284 -49.40 11.75 26.28
C LEU A 284 -49.72 10.32 26.75
N ASN A 285 -50.86 9.76 26.31
CA ASN A 285 -51.26 8.41 26.66
C ASN A 285 -50.49 7.34 25.86
N GLN A 286 -50.15 7.59 24.59
CA GLN A 286 -49.33 6.67 23.78
C GLN A 286 -47.95 6.42 24.39
N LEU A 287 -47.34 7.44 25.00
CA LEU A 287 -46.04 7.33 25.67
C LEU A 287 -46.05 6.47 26.95
N ILE A 288 -47.24 6.16 27.49
CA ILE A 288 -47.39 5.34 28.70
C ILE A 288 -47.45 3.85 28.33
N ASP A 289 -48.04 3.51 27.19
CA ASP A 289 -48.23 2.11 26.76
C ASP A 289 -46.99 1.47 26.12
N GLU A 290 -46.00 2.25 25.65
CA GLU A 290 -44.73 1.73 25.11
C GLU A 290 -43.66 1.38 26.18
N LYS A 291 -44.01 1.49 27.48
CA LYS A 291 -43.12 1.12 28.61
C LYS A 291 -43.38 -0.27 29.22
N LEU A 292 -43.90 -1.22 28.45
CA LEU A 292 -44.04 -2.64 28.85
C LEU A 292 -43.25 -3.60 27.96
#